data_AF-A0A845YX07-F1
#
_entry.id   AF-A0A845YX07-F1
#
_cell.length_a   1.000
_cell.length_b   1.000
_cell.length_c   1.000
_cell.angle_alpha   90.00
_cell.angle_beta   90.00
_cell.angle_gamma   90.00
#
_symmetry.space_group_name_H-M   'P 1'
#
loop_
_entity.id
_entity.type
_entity.pdbx_description
1 polymer ?
#
loop_
_entity_poly.entity_id
_entity_poly.type
_entity_poly.pdbx_seq_one_letter_code
_entity_poly.pdbx_strand_id
1 'polypeptide(L)'
;MNSIENITIQHLSEKDIKLMQDLLNVFGDAFDEVETYRKTQPKTDYLHKLLSRDYFIVLVALKHGKVVGGLAAYELYKFEQERSEIYIYDLAVSTEYRWQGIAMAL
;
A
#
# COMPACT_ATOMS: atom_id res chain seq x y z
N MET A 1 11.00 -20.75 -11.71
CA MET A 1 10.59 -19.70 -12.66
C MET A 1 10.18 -18.49 -11.83
N ASN A 2 10.91 -17.38 -11.94
CA ASN A 2 10.74 -16.22 -11.05
C ASN A 2 9.39 -15.53 -11.34
N SER A 3 8.42 -15.76 -10.46
CA SER A 3 7.06 -15.22 -10.55
C SER A 3 6.97 -13.69 -10.37
N ILE A 4 8.11 -13.01 -10.15
CA ILE A 4 8.25 -11.55 -10.05
C ILE A 4 8.47 -10.89 -11.43
N GLU A 5 8.72 -11.64 -12.52
CA GLU A 5 9.15 -11.09 -13.82
C GLU A 5 8.21 -10.05 -14.47
N ASN A 6 7.02 -9.78 -13.92
CA ASN A 6 6.12 -8.72 -14.39
C ASN A 6 5.46 -7.92 -13.24
N ILE A 7 6.12 -7.86 -12.08
CA ILE A 7 5.66 -7.05 -10.94
C ILE A 7 6.52 -5.79 -10.86
N THR A 8 5.86 -4.63 -10.90
CA THR A 8 6.50 -3.34 -10.64
C THR A 8 6.11 -2.88 -9.24
N ILE A 9 7.09 -2.57 -8.40
CA ILE A 9 6.85 -1.90 -7.12
C ILE A 9 6.87 -0.39 -7.35
N GLN A 10 5.81 0.29 -6.92
CA GLN A 10 5.70 1.75 -7.03
C GLN A 10 5.44 2.35 -5.65
N HIS A 11 6.25 3.34 -5.28
CA HIS A 11 5.95 4.25 -4.18
C HIS A 11 4.94 5.29 -4.66
N LEU A 12 3.78 5.37 -4.01
CA LEU A 12 2.73 6.30 -4.40
C LEU A 12 3.09 7.74 -4.02
N SER A 13 2.76 8.67 -4.92
CA SER A 13 2.78 10.11 -4.70
C SER A 13 1.38 10.65 -4.41
N GLU A 14 1.26 11.93 -4.06
CA GLU A 14 -0.04 12.59 -3.87
C GLU A 14 -0.95 12.59 -5.11
N LYS A 15 -0.40 12.28 -6.29
CA LYS A 15 -1.13 12.20 -7.55
C LYS A 15 -1.76 10.82 -7.81
N ASP A 16 -1.32 9.79 -7.09
CA ASP A 16 -1.67 8.40 -7.35
C ASP A 16 -2.95 7.94 -6.62
N ILE A 17 -3.95 8.81 -6.53
CA ILE A 17 -5.18 8.58 -5.74
C ILE A 17 -5.90 7.30 -6.16
N LYS A 18 -5.95 7.04 -7.47
CA LYS A 18 -6.62 5.85 -8.00
C LYS A 18 -5.93 4.57 -7.53
N LEU A 19 -4.60 4.55 -7.52
CA LEU A 19 -3.82 3.39 -7.04
C LEU A 19 -4.02 3.18 -5.54
N MET A 20 -4.12 4.26 -4.75
CA MET A 20 -4.43 4.16 -3.32
C MET A 20 -5.83 3.55 -3.08
N GLN A 21 -6.85 3.98 -3.83
CA GLN A 21 -8.19 3.40 -3.74
C GLN A 21 -8.21 1.92 -4.15
N ASP A 22 -7.46 1.57 -5.20
CA ASP A 22 -7.34 0.18 -5.64
C ASP A 22 -6.57 -0.68 -4.61
N LEU A 23 -5.59 -0.12 -3.89
CA LEU A 23 -4.95 -0.79 -2.76
C LEU A 23 -5.90 -1.02 -1.58
N LEU A 24 -6.72 -0.02 -1.21
CA LEU A 24 -7.76 -0.19 -0.19
C LEU A 24 -8.72 -1.32 -0.58
N ASN A 25 -9.02 -1.46 -1.87
CA ASN A 25 -9.80 -2.59 -2.34
C ASN A 25 -9.07 -3.92 -2.09
N VAL A 26 -7.77 -4.01 -2.39
CA VAL A 26 -6.98 -5.22 -2.11
C VAL A 26 -6.94 -5.55 -0.62
N PHE A 27 -6.79 -4.56 0.28
CA PHE A 27 -6.86 -4.79 1.73
C PHE A 27 -8.20 -5.35 2.16
N GLY A 28 -9.30 -4.75 1.68
CA GLY A 28 -10.65 -5.24 2.00
C GLY A 28 -10.88 -6.71 1.64
N ASP A 29 -10.44 -7.14 0.45
CA ASP A 29 -10.55 -8.56 0.06
C ASP A 29 -9.56 -9.46 0.80
N ALA A 30 -8.31 -9.02 0.98
CA ALA A 30 -7.26 -9.86 1.53
C ALA A 30 -7.42 -10.12 3.03
N PHE A 31 -8.04 -9.17 3.74
CA PHE A 31 -8.30 -9.23 5.17
C PHE A 31 -9.74 -9.63 5.53
N ASP A 32 -10.60 -9.85 4.53
CA ASP A 32 -12.05 -10.11 4.72
C ASP A 32 -12.77 -8.97 5.46
N GLU A 33 -12.36 -7.72 5.19
CA GLU A 33 -12.74 -6.50 5.91
C GLU A 33 -13.29 -5.43 4.95
N VAL A 34 -14.16 -5.86 4.02
CA VAL A 34 -14.73 -4.99 2.96
C VAL A 34 -15.43 -3.74 3.53
N GLU A 35 -16.17 -3.90 4.62
CA GLU A 35 -16.87 -2.77 5.26
C GLU A 35 -15.90 -1.71 5.77
N THR A 36 -14.75 -2.13 6.32
CA THR A 36 -13.71 -1.27 6.87
C THR A 36 -12.97 -0.51 5.76
N TYR A 37 -12.59 -1.19 4.67
CA TYR A 37 -11.73 -0.62 3.64
C TYR A 37 -12.44 -0.06 2.40
N ARG A 38 -13.71 -0.42 2.13
CA ARG A 38 -14.41 -0.03 0.90
C ARG A 38 -15.65 0.83 1.12
N LYS A 39 -16.42 0.58 2.17
CA LYS A 39 -17.76 1.19 2.32
C LYS A 39 -17.72 2.72 2.39
N THR A 40 -16.75 3.25 3.13
CA THR A 40 -16.63 4.70 3.40
C THR A 40 -15.21 5.17 3.14
N GLN A 41 -14.68 4.87 1.95
CA GLN A 41 -13.35 5.34 1.57
C GLN A 41 -13.24 6.87 1.65
N PRO A 42 -12.09 7.41 2.08
CA PRO A 42 -11.89 8.84 2.14
C PRO A 42 -12.02 9.50 0.76
N LYS A 43 -12.44 10.76 0.75
CA LYS A 43 -12.52 11.57 -0.48
C LYS A 43 -11.11 11.81 -1.05
N THR A 44 -11.06 12.09 -2.35
CA THR A 44 -9.83 12.40 -3.11
C THR A 44 -8.95 13.43 -2.40
N ASP A 45 -9.52 14.55 -1.95
CA ASP A 45 -8.75 15.62 -1.31
C ASP A 45 -8.08 15.17 0.00
N TYR A 46 -8.74 14.28 0.74
CA TYR A 46 -8.16 13.71 1.96
C TYR A 46 -6.99 12.79 1.62
N LEU A 47 -7.17 11.89 0.65
CA LEU A 47 -6.12 10.96 0.22
C LEU A 47 -4.91 11.72 -0.36
N HIS A 48 -5.15 12.77 -1.16
CA HIS A 48 -4.10 13.63 -1.68
C HIS A 48 -3.30 14.26 -0.54
N LYS A 49 -3.98 14.84 0.46
CA LYS A 49 -3.33 15.46 1.63
C LYS A 49 -2.57 14.44 2.49
N LEU A 50 -3.05 13.20 2.57
CA LEU A 50 -2.40 12.15 3.34
C LEU A 50 -1.15 11.62 2.61
N LEU A 51 -1.25 11.34 1.31
CA LEU A 51 -0.13 10.90 0.47
C LEU A 51 0.94 11.98 0.27
N SER A 52 0.60 13.26 0.45
CA SER A 52 1.59 14.34 0.44
C SER A 52 2.37 14.47 1.75
N ARG A 53 2.14 13.60 2.74
CA ARG A 53 2.89 13.61 4.00
C ARG A 53 4.14 12.75 3.83
N ASP A 54 5.27 13.34 4.20
CA ASP A 54 6.58 12.68 4.26
C ASP A 54 6.55 11.41 5.10
N TYR A 55 5.82 11.42 6.22
CA TYR A 55 5.75 10.29 7.13
C TYR A 55 4.81 9.16 6.68
N PHE A 56 3.97 9.34 5.66
CA PHE A 56 3.02 8.30 5.23
C PHE A 56 3.50 7.63 3.95
N ILE A 57 3.87 6.36 4.05
CA ILE A 57 4.52 5.61 2.99
C ILE A 57 3.54 4.57 2.46
N VAL A 58 3.33 4.55 1.15
CA VAL A 58 2.49 3.54 0.49
C VAL A 58 3.24 2.94 -0.69
N LEU A 59 3.49 1.64 -0.64
CA LEU A 59 4.02 0.88 -1.77
C LEU A 59 2.92 0.01 -2.36
N VAL A 60 2.82 -0.01 -3.69
CA VAL A 60 1.94 -0.94 -4.42
C VAL A 60 2.76 -1.86 -5.30
N ALA A 61 2.32 -3.12 -5.38
CA ALA A 61 2.78 -4.07 -6.37
C ALA A 61 1.80 -4.10 -7.54
N LEU A 62 2.29 -3.76 -8.73
CA LEU A 62 1.52 -3.67 -9.96
C LEU A 62 1.82 -4.83 -10.89
N LYS A 63 0.78 -5.48 -11.41
CA LYS A 63 0.88 -6.45 -12.51
C LYS A 63 0.00 -5.98 -13.65
N HIS A 64 0.59 -5.68 -14.81
CA HIS A 64 -0.12 -5.10 -15.96
C HIS A 64 -0.98 -3.86 -15.60
N GLY A 65 -0.45 -2.99 -14.73
CA GLY A 65 -1.14 -1.79 -14.27
C GLY A 65 -2.22 -2.01 -13.20
N LYS A 66 -2.51 -3.26 -12.81
CA LYS A 66 -3.45 -3.58 -11.72
C LYS A 66 -2.69 -3.73 -10.40
N VAL A 67 -3.21 -3.12 -9.32
CA VAL A 67 -2.71 -3.35 -7.96
C VAL A 67 -3.03 -4.80 -7.55
N VAL A 68 -1.99 -5.58 -7.28
CA VAL A 68 -2.10 -6.99 -6.83
C VAL A 68 -1.61 -7.19 -5.39
N GLY A 69 -1.06 -6.15 -4.79
CA GLY A 69 -0.61 -6.11 -3.41
C GLY A 69 -0.08 -4.74 -3.05
N GLY A 70 0.25 -4.54 -1.79
CA GLY A 70 0.88 -3.32 -1.32
C GLY A 70 1.01 -3.29 0.19
N LEU A 71 1.64 -2.23 0.68
CA LEU A 71 1.77 -1.94 2.10
C LEU A 71 1.52 -0.46 2.38
N ALA A 72 0.96 -0.19 3.56
CA ALA A 72 0.85 1.14 4.12
C ALA A 72 1.67 1.19 5.41
N ALA A 73 2.54 2.19 5.53
CA ALA A 73 3.44 2.36 6.66
C ALA A 73 3.53 3.82 7.09
N TYR A 74 3.98 4.02 8.33
CA TYR A 74 4.24 5.33 8.91
C TYR A 74 5.68 5.44 9.37
N GLU A 75 6.37 6.51 9.02
CA GLU A 75 7.65 6.89 9.61
C GLU A 75 7.40 7.64 10.93
N LEU A 76 8.02 7.14 12.01
CA LEU A 76 7.92 7.69 13.35
C LEU A 76 9.26 8.34 13.73
N TYR A 77 9.34 9.66 13.61
CA TYR A 77 10.47 10.44 14.14
C TYR A 77 10.51 10.33 15.66
N LYS A 78 11.64 9.88 16.19
CA LYS A 78 11.79 9.56 17.60
C LYS A 78 12.14 10.80 18.42
N PHE A 79 11.59 10.89 19.63
CA PHE A 79 11.80 12.03 20.52
C PHE A 79 13.02 11.84 21.43
N GLU A 80 13.47 10.60 21.64
CA GLU A 80 14.61 10.29 22.50
C GLU A 80 15.97 10.41 21.79
N GLN A 81 15.99 10.29 20.46
CA GLN A 81 17.20 10.32 19.61
C GLN A 81 16.84 10.81 18.20
N GLU A 82 17.80 11.43 17.49
CA GLU A 82 17.67 11.81 16.08
C GLU A 82 17.71 10.58 15.17
N ARG A 83 16.59 9.85 15.14
CA ARG A 83 16.37 8.65 14.32
C ARG A 83 14.90 8.49 13.99
N SER A 84 14.61 7.62 13.04
CA SER A 84 13.25 7.25 12.67
C SER A 84 13.04 5.75 12.74
N GLU A 85 11.79 5.35 12.93
CA GLU A 85 11.33 3.96 12.82
C GLU A 85 10.21 3.88 11.79
N ILE A 86 10.24 2.89 10.90
CA ILE A 86 9.13 2.64 9.96
C ILE A 86 8.22 1.57 10.57
N TYR A 87 6.97 1.93 10.81
CA TYR A 87 5.93 1.04 11.27
C TYR A 87 5.04 0.62 10.09
N ILE A 88 5.18 -0.63 9.65
CA ILE A 88 4.29 -1.23 8.65
C ILE A 88 2.95 -1.51 9.34
N TYR A 89 1.92 -0.80 8.91
CA TYR A 89 0.58 -0.92 9.48
C TYR A 89 -0.17 -2.09 8.84
N ASP A 90 -0.32 -2.04 7.51
CA ASP A 90 -0.96 -3.10 6.73
C ASP A 90 -0.05 -3.53 5.59
N LEU A 91 -0.03 -4.85 5.34
CA LEU A 91 0.61 -5.44 4.17
C LEU A 91 -0.30 -6.55 3.65
N ALA A 92 -0.63 -6.50 2.35
CA ALA A 92 -1.45 -7.52 1.72
C ALA A 92 -0.99 -7.83 0.31
N VAL A 93 -1.23 -9.08 -0.08
CA VAL A 93 -1.15 -9.54 -1.46
C VAL A 93 -2.48 -10.22 -1.78
N SER A 94 -3.06 -9.86 -2.91
CA SER A 94 -4.28 -10.47 -3.45
C SER A 94 -4.11 -11.97 -3.55
N THR A 95 -5.14 -12.73 -3.19
CA THR A 95 -5.10 -14.20 -3.05
C THR A 95 -4.58 -14.92 -4.28
N GLU A 96 -4.92 -14.44 -5.48
CA GLU A 96 -4.46 -14.98 -6.78
C GLU A 96 -2.94 -14.85 -6.99
N TYR A 97 -2.29 -13.93 -6.27
CA TYR A 97 -0.88 -13.56 -6.46
C TYR A 97 0.01 -13.88 -5.25
N ARG A 98 -0.52 -14.60 -4.26
CA ARG A 98 0.25 -15.06 -3.09
C ARG A 98 1.31 -16.10 -3.49
N TRP A 99 2.34 -16.27 -2.65
CA TRP A 99 3.45 -17.22 -2.87
C TRP A 99 4.29 -16.97 -4.12
N GLN A 100 4.24 -15.75 -4.66
CA GLN A 100 4.99 -15.31 -5.84
C GLN A 100 6.13 -14.33 -5.50
N GLY A 101 6.50 -14.22 -4.22
CA GLY A 101 7.56 -13.31 -3.75
C GLY A 101 7.16 -11.83 -3.67
N ILE A 102 5.89 -11.48 -3.97
CA ILE A 102 5.42 -10.08 -3.97
C ILE A 102 5.59 -9.42 -2.59
N ALA A 103 5.21 -10.09 -1.52
CA ALA A 103 5.35 -9.56 -0.16
C ALA A 103 6.81 -9.32 0.27
N MET A 104 7.77 -10.01 -0.36
CA MET A 104 9.21 -9.83 -0.11
C MET A 104 9.82 -8.72 -0.97
N ALA A 105 9.19 -8.40 -2.11
CA ALA A 105 9.63 -7.32 -2.99
C ALA A 105 9.11 -5.94 -2.56
N LEU A 106 8.00 -5.94 -1.81
CA LEU A 106 7.44 -4.80 -1.08
C LEU A 106 8.32 -4.47 0.13
#